data_AF-A0A426GKH8-F1
#
_entry.id   AF-A0A426GKH8-F1
#
_cell.length_a   1.000
_cell.length_b   1.000
_cell.length_c   1.000
_cell.angle_alpha   90.00
_cell.angle_beta   90.00
_cell.angle_gamma   90.00
#
_symmetry.space_group_name_H-M   'P 1'
#
loop_
_entity.id
_entity.type
_entity.pdbx_description
1 polymer ?
#
loop_
_entity_poly.entity_id
_entity_poly.type
_entity_poly.pdbx_seq_one_letter_code
_entity_poly.pdbx_strand_id
1 'polypeptide(L)'
;MPAMRDAFVGVLPQARSFDDGCFAEEVAKRLRARHPVHTAKNVARDLNCTPKTAENILAGHLSGRSIARLSMVYGLGFLIDVGAAVTGTTLRDFIVAQADDARREQLKAMEREREFTELEEGLAAGAPGRPGPRREPSQPGR
;
A
#
# COMPACT_ATOMS: atom_id res chain seq x y z
N MET A 1 22.97 -4.51 -14.82
CA MET A 1 21.77 -5.07 -14.17
C MET A 1 21.29 -4.12 -13.07
N PRO A 2 20.31 -3.24 -13.34
CA PRO A 2 19.47 -2.74 -12.25
C PRO A 2 17.99 -2.74 -12.66
N ALA A 3 17.26 -3.77 -12.28
CA ALA A 3 15.80 -3.83 -12.35
C ALA A 3 15.30 -4.56 -11.10
N MET A 4 15.33 -3.87 -9.96
CA MET A 4 14.80 -4.38 -8.70
C MET A 4 14.46 -3.24 -7.73
N ARG A 5 13.85 -2.16 -8.24
CA ARG A 5 13.34 -1.06 -7.40
C ARG A 5 11.83 -0.83 -7.48
N ASP A 6 11.12 -1.52 -8.36
CA ASP A 6 9.68 -1.27 -8.58
C ASP A 6 8.74 -2.29 -7.92
N ALA A 7 9.25 -3.25 -7.15
CA ALA A 7 8.45 -4.35 -6.58
C ALA A 7 7.91 -4.08 -5.16
N PHE A 8 7.74 -2.82 -4.74
CA PHE A 8 7.15 -2.47 -3.44
C PHE A 8 5.93 -1.54 -3.56
N VAL A 9 5.23 -1.56 -4.70
CA VAL A 9 3.87 -1.01 -4.78
C VAL A 9 2.90 -2.19 -4.71
N GLY A 10 2.92 -2.87 -3.57
CA GLY A 10 1.81 -3.74 -3.19
C GLY A 10 0.55 -2.89 -3.20
N VAL A 11 -0.49 -3.41 -3.85
CA VAL A 11 -1.80 -2.78 -4.00
C VAL A 11 -2.23 -2.22 -2.65
N LEU A 12 -2.08 -0.91 -2.46
CA LEU A 12 -2.70 -0.25 -1.32
C LEU A 12 -4.20 -0.52 -1.50
N PRO A 13 -4.90 -1.08 -0.50
CA PRO A 13 -6.34 -1.25 -0.57
C PRO A 13 -6.90 0.10 -1.01
N GLN A 14 -7.80 0.12 -2.02
CA GLN A 14 -8.40 1.36 -2.51
C GLN A 14 -8.80 2.18 -1.30
N ALA A 15 -8.01 3.22 -1.02
CA ALA A 15 -8.25 4.06 0.12
C ALA A 15 -9.66 4.56 -0.11
N ARG A 16 -10.61 4.15 0.75
CA ARG A 16 -11.90 4.81 0.82
C ARG A 16 -11.56 6.29 0.77
N SER A 17 -12.13 7.03 -0.17
CA SER A 17 -11.82 8.45 -0.34
C SER A 17 -12.24 9.18 0.93
N PHE A 18 -11.37 9.17 1.91
CA PHE A 18 -11.48 9.97 3.10
C PHE A 18 -11.18 11.37 2.62
N ASP A 19 -12.10 12.28 2.89
CA ASP A 19 -11.88 13.68 2.60
C ASP A 19 -10.62 14.10 3.37
N ASP A 20 -9.56 14.48 2.65
CA ASP A 20 -8.29 14.91 3.21
C ASP A 20 -8.49 16.06 4.22
N GLY A 21 -9.60 16.81 4.07
CA GLY A 21 -10.06 17.81 5.03
C GLY A 21 -10.29 17.24 6.43
N CYS A 22 -10.91 16.06 6.56
CA CYS A 22 -11.23 15.46 7.87
C CYS A 22 -9.98 15.09 8.67
N PHE A 23 -8.92 14.59 8.01
CA PHE A 23 -7.66 14.28 8.70
C PHE A 23 -6.98 15.54 9.22
N ALA A 24 -6.89 16.56 8.38
CA ALA A 24 -6.24 17.81 8.75
C ALA A 24 -7.00 18.58 9.84
N GLU A 25 -8.33 18.54 9.81
CA GLU A 25 -9.18 19.10 10.87
C GLU A 25 -8.97 18.41 12.22
N GLU A 26 -8.88 17.08 12.25
CA GLU A 26 -8.64 16.33 13.48
C GLU A 26 -7.23 16.61 14.03
N VAL A 27 -6.21 16.74 13.17
CA VAL A 27 -4.88 17.23 13.58
C VAL A 27 -5.01 18.60 14.26
N ALA A 28 -5.69 19.54 13.62
CA ALA A 28 -5.85 20.89 14.15
C ALA A 28 -6.59 20.90 15.50
N LYS A 29 -7.65 20.10 15.65
CA LYS A 29 -8.40 19.93 16.89
C LYS A 29 -7.50 19.42 18.02
N ARG A 30 -6.66 18.42 17.77
CA ARG A 30 -5.74 17.88 18.78
C ARG A 30 -4.63 18.86 19.16
N LEU A 31 -4.08 19.59 18.19
CA LEU A 31 -3.09 20.63 18.48
C LEU A 31 -3.69 21.76 19.33
N ARG A 32 -4.94 22.15 19.08
CA ARG A 32 -5.68 23.10 19.93
C ARG A 32 -5.90 22.57 21.34
N ALA A 33 -6.28 21.30 21.48
CA ALA A 33 -6.46 20.67 22.79
C ALA A 33 -5.15 20.59 23.59
N ARG A 34 -4.03 20.30 22.92
CA ARG A 34 -2.70 20.23 23.53
C ARG A 34 -2.14 21.60 23.93
N HIS A 35 -2.43 22.63 23.13
CA HIS A 35 -1.99 24.01 23.37
C HIS A 35 -3.20 24.95 23.46
N PRO A 36 -3.90 24.99 24.60
CA PRO A 36 -5.17 25.74 24.74
C PRO A 36 -4.99 27.25 24.67
N VAL A 37 -3.78 27.76 24.95
CA VAL A 37 -3.45 29.19 24.90
C VAL A 37 -2.30 29.40 23.92
N HIS A 38 -2.35 30.50 23.17
CA HIS A 38 -1.33 30.85 22.17
C HIS A 38 -1.00 29.71 21.19
N THR A 39 -2.02 28.95 20.77
CA THR A 39 -1.87 27.70 20.00
C THR A 39 -0.95 27.86 18.80
N ALA A 40 -1.17 28.86 17.93
CA ALA A 40 -0.35 29.05 16.74
C ALA A 40 1.12 29.31 17.06
N LYS A 41 1.43 30.09 18.11
CA LYS A 41 2.79 30.39 18.54
C LYS A 41 3.50 29.15 19.11
N ASN A 42 2.78 28.38 19.93
CA ASN A 42 3.31 27.15 20.53
C ASN A 42 3.55 26.09 19.44
N VAL A 43 2.59 25.89 18.54
CA VAL A 43 2.73 24.98 17.40
C VAL A 43 3.88 25.42 16.48
N ALA A 44 4.02 26.72 16.19
CA ALA A 44 5.13 27.23 15.38
C ALA A 44 6.49 26.95 16.02
N ARG A 45 6.61 27.15 17.33
CA ARG A 45 7.83 26.86 18.09
C ARG A 45 8.14 25.37 18.08
N ASP A 46 7.17 24.54 18.45
CA ASP A 46 7.36 23.10 18.61
C ASP A 46 7.69 22.45 17.25
N LEU A 47 7.03 22.88 16.17
CA LEU A 47 7.30 22.42 14.81
C LEU A 47 8.48 23.12 14.11
N ASN A 48 9.14 24.05 14.79
CA ASN A 48 10.18 24.93 14.23
C ASN A 48 9.81 25.47 12.83
N CYS A 49 8.66 26.14 12.75
CA CYS A 49 8.11 26.67 11.51
C CYS A 49 7.62 28.11 11.67
N THR A 50 7.26 28.74 10.55
CA THR A 50 6.76 30.13 10.59
C THR A 50 5.37 30.17 11.23
N PRO A 51 4.98 31.29 11.88
CA PRO A 51 3.63 31.46 12.42
C PRO A 51 2.54 31.20 11.37
N LYS A 52 2.75 31.66 10.14
CA LYS A 52 1.82 31.42 9.03
C LYS A 52 1.66 29.95 8.68
N THR A 53 2.74 29.16 8.75
CA THR A 53 2.66 27.71 8.54
C THR A 53 1.85 27.05 9.65
N ALA A 54 2.06 27.45 10.90
CA ALA A 54 1.29 26.95 12.03
C ALA A 54 -0.20 27.31 11.91
N GLU A 55 -0.54 28.53 11.49
CA GLU A 55 -1.91 28.94 11.19
C GLU A 55 -2.55 28.06 10.11
N ASN A 56 -1.83 27.79 9.02
CA ASN A 56 -2.34 26.93 7.94
C ASN A 56 -2.62 25.51 8.44
N ILE A 57 -1.71 24.94 9.25
CA ILE A 57 -1.91 23.63 9.87
C ILE A 57 -3.17 23.65 10.76
N LEU A 58 -3.34 24.70 11.58
CA LEU A 58 -4.50 24.85 12.44
C LEU A 58 -5.79 25.13 11.64
N ALA A 59 -5.70 25.66 10.44
CA ALA A 59 -6.83 25.83 9.53
C ALA A 59 -7.21 24.54 8.78
N GLY A 60 -6.55 23.42 9.04
CA GLY A 60 -6.81 22.16 8.35
C GLY A 60 -6.10 22.04 7.00
N HIS A 61 -5.01 22.79 6.77
CA HIS A 61 -4.19 22.65 5.58
C HIS A 61 -2.89 21.91 5.91
N LEU A 62 -2.85 20.62 5.58
CA LEU A 62 -1.66 19.79 5.73
C LEU A 62 -0.99 19.53 4.39
N SER A 63 0.28 19.95 4.29
CA SER A 63 1.18 19.48 3.25
C SER A 63 2.00 18.29 3.74
N GLY A 64 2.56 17.49 2.83
CA GLY A 64 3.48 16.41 3.20
C GLY A 64 4.66 16.87 4.08
N ARG A 65 5.17 18.09 3.86
CA ARG A 65 6.18 18.73 4.74
C ARG A 65 5.67 18.97 6.15
N SER A 66 4.40 19.32 6.31
CA SER A 66 3.77 19.52 7.63
C SER A 66 3.59 18.19 8.35
N ILE A 67 3.15 17.16 7.63
CA ILE A 67 3.03 15.79 8.16
C ILE A 67 4.39 15.27 8.64
N ALA A 68 5.46 15.46 7.85
CA ALA A 68 6.81 15.06 8.26
C ALA A 68 7.28 15.79 9.53
N ARG A 69 6.97 17.09 9.68
CA ARG A 69 7.30 17.81 10.92
C ARG A 69 6.49 17.31 12.11
N LEU A 70 5.20 17.04 11.90
CA LEU A 70 4.33 16.48 12.93
C LEU A 70 4.85 15.10 13.40
N SER A 71 5.27 14.23 12.48
CA SER A 71 5.82 12.92 12.83
C SER A 71 7.16 13.00 13.57
N MET A 72 8.03 13.95 13.20
CA MET A 72 9.31 14.14 13.90
C MET A 72 9.13 14.71 15.31
N VAL A 73 8.17 15.62 15.52
CA VAL A 73 8.02 16.34 16.81
C VAL A 73 7.07 15.63 17.76
N TYR A 74 5.94 15.14 17.26
CA TYR A 74 4.90 14.50 18.07
C TYR A 74 4.93 12.96 17.97
N GLY A 75 5.78 12.41 17.11
CA GLY A 75 5.90 10.98 16.86
C GLY A 75 4.85 10.45 15.88
N LEU A 76 5.10 9.25 15.36
CA LEU A 76 4.15 8.55 14.49
C LEU A 76 2.86 8.16 15.23
N GLY A 77 2.95 7.89 16.53
CA GLY A 77 1.77 7.58 17.36
C GLY A 77 0.70 8.67 17.30
N PHE A 78 1.11 9.94 17.30
CA PHE A 78 0.18 11.07 17.15
C PHE A 78 -0.64 10.98 15.85
N LEU A 79 0.02 10.70 14.73
CA LEU A 79 -0.64 10.60 13.42
C LEU A 79 -1.50 9.34 13.31
N ILE A 80 -1.06 8.23 13.89
CA ILE A 80 -1.83 6.98 13.97
C ILE A 80 -3.13 7.21 14.74
N ASP A 81 -3.05 7.85 15.90
CA ASP A 81 -4.23 8.09 16.72
C ASP A 81 -5.20 9.04 16.03
N VAL A 82 -4.71 10.04 15.28
CA VAL A 82 -5.55 10.91 14.44
C VAL A 82 -6.23 10.09 13.35
N GLY A 83 -5.48 9.27 12.63
CA GLY A 83 -6.02 8.38 11.61
C GLY A 83 -7.09 7.45 12.16
N ALA A 84 -6.89 6.90 13.36
CA ALA A 84 -7.87 6.06 14.03
C ALA A 84 -9.14 6.82 14.43
N ALA A 85 -9.02 8.08 14.88
CA ALA A 85 -10.18 8.91 15.19
C ALA A 85 -11.02 9.27 13.96
N VAL A 86 -10.39 9.45 12.80
CA VAL A 86 -11.07 9.78 11.55
C VAL A 86 -11.68 8.54 10.89
N THR A 87 -10.94 7.43 10.87
CA THR A 87 -11.37 6.20 10.18
C THR A 87 -12.21 5.27 11.07
N GLY A 88 -12.23 5.51 12.39
CA GLY A 88 -12.80 4.58 13.38
C GLY A 88 -12.08 3.24 13.48
N THR A 89 -10.92 3.11 12.82
CA THR A 89 -10.18 1.85 12.67
C THR A 89 -8.81 2.00 13.33
N THR A 90 -8.43 1.09 14.23
CA THR A 90 -7.10 1.16 14.84
C THR A 90 -6.01 0.70 13.86
N LEU A 91 -4.76 1.05 14.13
CA LEU A 91 -3.63 0.51 13.35
C LEU A 91 -3.59 -1.02 13.38
N ARG A 92 -3.96 -1.62 14.52
CA ARG A 92 -4.02 -3.07 14.65
C ARG A 92 -5.06 -3.67 13.70
N ASP A 93 -6.26 -3.10 13.67
CA ASP A 93 -7.34 -3.58 12.80
C ASP A 93 -6.94 -3.45 11.33
N PHE A 94 -6.28 -2.35 10.97
CA PHE A 94 -5.73 -2.15 9.64
C PHE A 94 -4.68 -3.22 9.27
N ILE A 95 -3.70 -3.48 10.16
CA ILE A 95 -2.67 -4.50 9.93
C ILE A 95 -3.29 -5.90 9.78
N VAL A 96 -4.28 -6.23 10.61
CA VAL A 96 -4.97 -7.52 10.53
C VAL A 96 -5.72 -7.65 9.20
N ALA A 97 -6.46 -6.60 8.80
CA ALA A 97 -7.15 -6.59 7.51
C ALA A 97 -6.18 -6.76 6.34
N GLN A 98 -5.03 -6.08 6.36
CA GLN A 98 -3.99 -6.24 5.34
C GLN A 98 -3.41 -7.66 5.30
N ALA A 99 -3.20 -8.28 6.47
CA ALA A 99 -2.72 -9.65 6.53
C ALA A 99 -3.75 -10.65 5.96
N ASP A 100 -5.03 -10.43 6.22
CA ASP A 100 -6.11 -11.28 5.70
C ASP A 100 -6.30 -11.09 4.19
N ASP A 101 -6.18 -9.86 3.69
CA ASP A 101 -6.21 -9.59 2.25
C ASP A 101 -5.03 -10.25 1.53
N ALA A 102 -3.81 -10.14 2.08
CA ALA A 102 -2.63 -10.81 1.54
C ALA A 102 -2.78 -12.34 1.51
N ARG A 103 -3.39 -12.95 2.55
CA ARG A 103 -3.70 -14.39 2.56
C ARG A 103 -4.71 -14.77 1.48
N ARG A 104 -5.75 -13.96 1.26
CA ARG A 104 -6.74 -14.21 0.20
C ARG A 104 -6.11 -14.11 -1.18
N GLU A 105 -5.22 -13.16 -1.39
CA GLU A 105 -4.46 -13.05 -2.64
C GLU A 105 -3.54 -14.26 -2.87
N GLN A 106 -2.87 -14.73 -1.82
CA GLN A 106 -2.05 -15.94 -1.88
C GLN A 106 -2.89 -17.18 -2.28
N LEU A 107 -4.07 -17.36 -1.67
CA LEU A 107 -4.95 -18.48 -2.01
C LEU A 107 -5.40 -18.42 -3.48
N LYS A 108 -5.79 -17.24 -3.96
CA LYS A 108 -6.15 -17.05 -5.39
C LYS A 108 -4.96 -17.33 -6.32
N ALA A 109 -3.74 -16.97 -5.93
CA ALA A 109 -2.56 -17.27 -6.72
C ALA A 109 -2.30 -18.78 -6.81
N MET A 110 -2.48 -19.52 -5.71
CA MET A 110 -2.36 -20.98 -5.69
C MET A 110 -3.45 -21.67 -6.52
N GLU A 111 -4.69 -21.17 -6.52
CA GLU A 111 -5.76 -21.68 -7.37
C GLU A 111 -5.42 -21.50 -8.85
N ARG A 112 -4.94 -20.31 -9.24
CA ARG A 112 -4.49 -20.04 -10.62
C ARG A 112 -3.31 -20.90 -11.04
N GLU A 113 -2.38 -21.17 -10.13
CA GLU A 113 -1.25 -22.07 -10.39
C GLU A 113 -1.75 -23.49 -10.68
N ARG A 114 -2.70 -24.00 -9.89
CA ARG A 114 -3.34 -25.31 -10.14
C ARG A 114 -4.07 -25.35 -11.47
N GLU A 115 -4.90 -24.35 -11.76
CA GLU A 115 -5.59 -24.23 -13.05
C GLU A 115 -4.60 -24.24 -14.22
N PHE A 116 -3.46 -23.54 -14.07
CA PHE A 116 -2.42 -23.52 -15.08
C PHE A 116 -1.76 -24.89 -15.28
N THR A 117 -1.41 -25.58 -14.20
CA THR A 117 -0.86 -26.95 -14.27
C THR A 117 -1.84 -27.93 -14.91
N GLU A 118 -3.12 -27.88 -14.56
CA GLU A 118 -4.16 -28.72 -15.17
C GLU A 118 -4.31 -28.45 -16.69
N LEU A 119 -4.23 -27.18 -17.10
CA LEU A 119 -4.23 -26.81 -18.51
C LEU A 119 -2.96 -27.29 -19.25
N GLU A 120 -1.77 -27.17 -18.64
CA GLU A 120 -0.51 -27.68 -19.20
C GLU A 120 -0.55 -29.20 -19.38
N GLU A 121 -1.05 -29.94 -18.38
CA GLU A 121 -1.21 -31.39 -18.45
C GLU A 121 -2.22 -31.80 -19.53
N GLY A 122 -3.34 -31.08 -19.67
CA GLY A 122 -4.32 -31.30 -20.73
C GLY A 122 -3.76 -31.02 -22.13
N LEU A 123 -2.96 -29.97 -22.30
CA LEU A 123 -2.24 -29.66 -23.53
C LEU A 123 -1.18 -30.72 -23.87
N ALA A 124 -0.44 -31.20 -22.87
CA ALA A 124 0.56 -32.24 -23.05
C ALA A 124 -0.07 -33.60 -23.41
N ALA A 125 -1.20 -33.95 -22.79
CA ALA A 125 -1.95 -35.16 -23.09
C ALA A 125 -2.64 -35.12 -24.48
N GLY A 126 -2.93 -33.91 -24.99
CA GLY A 126 -3.53 -33.69 -26.30
C GLY A 126 -2.55 -33.62 -27.47
N ALA A 127 -1.22 -33.73 -27.24
CA ALA A 127 -0.24 -33.68 -28.32
C ALA A 127 -0.23 -35.00 -29.13
N PRO A 128 -0.71 -35.02 -30.39
CA PRO A 128 -0.55 -36.20 -31.24
C PRO A 128 0.94 -36.41 -31.46
N GLY A 129 1.41 -37.63 -31.17
CA GLY A 129 2.81 -38.02 -31.36
C GLY A 129 3.29 -37.58 -32.74
N ARG A 130 4.32 -36.72 -32.77
CA ARG A 130 5.02 -36.38 -34.02
C ARG A 130 5.39 -37.70 -34.70
N PRO A 131 4.94 -37.95 -35.95
CA PRO A 131 5.44 -39.09 -36.69
C PRO A 131 6.95 -38.92 -36.84
N GLY A 132 7.70 -39.85 -36.25
CA GLY A 132 9.16 -39.88 -36.38
C GLY A 132 9.58 -39.95 -37.85
N PRO A 133 10.81 -39.50 -38.18
CA PRO A 133 11.28 -39.48 -39.55
C PRO A 133 11.17 -40.87 -40.17
N ARG A 134 10.44 -40.94 -41.28
CA ARG A 134 10.20 -42.13 -42.08
C ARG A 134 11.57 -42.66 -42.55
N ARG A 135 12.01 -43.82 -42.04
CA ARG A 135 13.18 -44.52 -42.60
C ARG A 135 12.85 -44.91 -44.03
N GLU A 136 13.50 -44.27 -44.99
CA GLU A 136 13.47 -44.70 -46.39
C GLU A 136 14.09 -46.11 -46.50
N PRO A 137 13.46 -47.04 -47.24
CA PRO A 137 14.08 -48.32 -47.53
C PRO A 137 15.22 -48.10 -48.52
N SER A 138 16.45 -48.29 -48.05
CA SER A 138 17.64 -48.41 -48.87
C SER A 138 17.45 -49.49 -49.92
N GLN A 139 17.38 -49.09 -51.20
CA GLN A 139 17.39 -50.02 -52.33
C GLN A 139 18.74 -50.78 -52.38
N PRO A 140 18.74 -52.10 -52.60
CA PRO A 140 19.95 -52.83 -52.90
C PRO A 140 20.34 -52.56 -54.37
N GLY A 141 21.45 -51.84 -54.57
CA GLY A 141 22.07 -51.70 -55.89
C GLY A 141 22.66 -53.03 -56.36
N ARG A 142 22.37 -53.39 -57.61
CA ARG A 142 23.14 -54.33 -58.43
C ARG A 142 24.03 -53.54 -59.38
#